data_AF-A0A661AAW8-F1
#
_entry.id   AF-A0A661AAW8-F1
#
_cell.length_a   1.000
_cell.length_b   1.000
_cell.length_c   1.000
_cell.angle_alpha   90.00
_cell.angle_beta   90.00
_cell.angle_gamma   90.00
#
_symmetry.space_group_name_H-M   'P 1'
#
loop_
_entity.id
_entity.type
_entity.pdbx_description
1 polymer ?
#
loop_
_entity_poly.entity_id
_entity_poly.type
_entity_poly.pdbx_seq_one_letter_code
_entity_poly.pdbx_strand_id
1 'polypeptide(L)' 'MIELLTGIEKPGRYTGEEWGAVIKQSSEVSLCLIYPDLYEVGMSNLGQKVIYEIVNNLPFASAERAYLPGVDMCK' A
#
# COMPACT_ATOMS: atom_id res chain seq x y z
N MET A 1 11.21 13.72 -1.69
CA MET A 1 9.87 13.12 -1.48
C MET A 1 8.79 14.19 -1.45
N ILE A 2 8.89 15.24 -0.62
CA ILE A 2 7.90 16.33 -0.58
C ILE A 2 7.79 17.06 -1.93
N GLU A 3 8.90 17.31 -2.62
CA GLU A 3 8.89 17.96 -3.95
C GLU A 3 8.10 17.16 -5.01
N LEU A 4 8.12 15.82 -4.95
CA LEU A 4 7.38 14.93 -5.86
C LEU A 4 5.86 15.00 -5.67
N LEU A 5 5.40 15.48 -4.51
CA LEU A 5 3.98 15.61 -4.20
C LEU A 5 3.43 17.00 -4.56
N THR A 6 4.28 17.90 -5.03
CA THR A 6 3.89 19.27 -5.40
C THR A 6 3.02 19.22 -6.66
N GLY A 7 1.76 19.69 -6.57
CA GLY A 7 0.83 19.70 -7.70
C GLY A 7 0.01 18.42 -7.86
N ILE A 8 0.18 17.44 -6.98
CA ILE A 8 -0.65 16.24 -6.88
C ILE A 8 -1.97 16.58 -6.16
N GLU A 9 -3.10 16.10 -6.68
CA GLU A 9 -4.42 16.44 -6.13
C GLU A 9 -4.64 15.83 -4.75
N LYS A 10 -4.16 14.59 -4.56
CA LYS A 10 -4.31 13.82 -3.31
C LYS A 10 -2.96 13.27 -2.86
N PRO A 11 -2.07 14.09 -2.29
CA PRO A 11 -0.72 13.69 -1.90
C PRO A 11 -0.71 12.55 -0.86
N GLY A 12 -1.73 12.48 -0.01
CA GLY A 12 -1.89 11.40 0.99
C GLY A 12 -1.98 9.98 0.41
N ARG A 13 -2.26 9.82 -0.90
CA ARG A 13 -2.19 8.51 -1.58
C ARG A 13 -0.77 7.94 -1.64
N TYR A 14 0.24 8.81 -1.49
CA TYR A 14 1.63 8.49 -1.80
C TYR A 14 2.55 8.62 -0.56
N THR A 15 2.02 8.97 0.59
CA THR A 15 2.80 9.19 1.83
C THR A 15 3.11 7.90 2.59
N GLY A 16 2.50 6.77 2.22
CA GLY A 16 2.65 5.50 2.94
C GLY A 16 2.01 5.52 4.33
N GLU A 17 2.37 4.54 5.16
CA GLU A 17 1.95 4.42 6.59
C GLU A 17 0.44 4.59 6.81
N GLU A 18 -0.36 3.93 5.96
CA GLU A 18 -1.81 3.97 6.08
C GLU A 18 -2.28 3.48 7.46
N TRP A 19 -3.45 3.94 7.89
CA TRP A 19 -4.03 3.47 9.14
C TRP A 19 -4.26 1.95 9.09
N GLY A 20 -3.71 1.24 10.07
CA GLY A 20 -3.72 -0.23 10.11
C GLY A 20 -2.59 -0.90 9.32
N ALA A 21 -1.59 -0.15 8.85
CA ALA A 21 -0.36 -0.71 8.33
C ALA A 21 0.37 -1.53 9.42
N VAL A 22 0.91 -2.68 9.03
CA VAL A 22 1.73 -3.55 9.88
C VAL A 22 3.15 -3.40 9.40
N ILE A 23 3.99 -2.76 10.21
CA ILE A 23 5.39 -2.50 9.87
C ILE A 23 6.25 -3.49 10.65
N LYS A 24 6.91 -4.40 9.93
CA LYS A 24 7.89 -5.34 10.49
C LYS A 24 9.29 -4.87 10.13
N GLN A 25 10.20 -4.82 11.10
CA GLN A 25 11.59 -4.39 10.87
C GLN A 25 12.39 -5.38 10.02
N SER A 26 12.03 -6.67 10.08
CA SER A 26 12.68 -7.74 9.33
C SER A 26 11.71 -8.90 9.17
N SER A 27 11.77 -9.56 8.02
CA SER A 27 11.04 -10.79 7.70
C SER A 27 11.86 -11.63 6.73
N GLU A 28 11.76 -12.95 6.83
CA GLU A 28 12.41 -13.88 5.89
C GLU A 28 11.80 -13.77 4.49
N VAL A 29 10.49 -13.50 4.42
CA VAL A 29 9.75 -13.31 3.16
C VAL A 29 9.03 -11.97 3.18
N SER A 30 9.24 -11.16 2.15
CA SER A 30 8.55 -9.87 1.97
C SER A 30 7.70 -9.89 0.71
N LEU A 31 6.43 -9.50 0.84
CA LEU A 31 5.44 -9.51 -0.23
C LEU A 31 4.88 -8.11 -0.44
N CYS A 32 4.56 -7.77 -1.69
CA CYS A 32 3.79 -6.58 -2.02
C CYS A 32 2.51 -6.99 -2.74
N LEU A 33 1.36 -6.71 -2.14
CA LEU A 33 0.05 -6.97 -2.71
C LEU A 33 -0.38 -5.77 -3.54
N ILE A 34 -0.26 -5.89 -4.86
CA ILE A 34 -0.61 -4.83 -5.81
C ILE A 34 -2.06 -4.98 -6.24
N TYR A 35 -2.84 -3.92 -6.07
CA TYR A 35 -4.17 -3.81 -6.67
C TYR A 35 -4.12 -2.93 -7.92
N PRO A 36 -4.69 -3.37 -9.06
CA PRO A 36 -4.54 -2.69 -10.35
C PRO A 36 -5.53 -1.51 -10.50
N ASP A 37 -5.68 -0.68 -9.47
CA ASP A 37 -6.54 0.51 -9.47
C ASP A 37 -6.10 1.51 -8.40
N LEU A 38 -6.76 2.66 -8.33
CA LEU A 38 -6.52 3.73 -7.35
C LEU A 38 -6.71 3.23 -5.91
N TYR A 39 -6.00 3.88 -4.98
CA TYR A 39 -6.07 3.61 -3.55
C TYR A 39 -7.51 3.54 -3.02
N GLU A 40 -8.38 4.50 -3.35
CA GLU A 40 -9.75 4.52 -2.83
C GLU A 40 -10.60 3.34 -3.33
N VAL A 41 -10.31 2.82 -4.52
CA VAL A 41 -10.97 1.64 -5.09
C VAL A 41 -10.40 0.38 -4.44
N GLY A 42 -9.08 0.25 -4.40
CA GLY A 42 -8.40 -0.92 -3.84
C GLY A 42 -8.57 -1.08 -2.33
N MET A 43 -8.68 0.02 -1.57
CA MET A 43 -8.93 -0.02 -0.13
C MET A 43 -10.28 -0.67 0.20
N SER A 44 -11.22 -0.75 -0.75
CA SER A 44 -12.50 -1.45 -0.55
C SER A 44 -12.42 -2.95 -0.87
N ASN A 45 -11.27 -3.46 -1.33
CA ASN A 45 -11.11 -4.86 -1.69
C ASN A 45 -10.92 -5.76 -0.45
N LEU A 46 -11.95 -6.57 -0.14
CA LEU A 46 -11.90 -7.47 1.02
C LEU A 46 -10.87 -8.59 0.85
N GLY A 47 -10.71 -9.14 -0.35
CA GLY A 47 -9.75 -10.22 -0.61
C GLY A 47 -8.31 -9.79 -0.33
N GLN A 48 -7.92 -8.60 -0.79
CA GLN A 48 -6.61 -8.02 -0.53
C GLN A 48 -6.39 -7.79 0.98
N LYS A 49 -7.41 -7.32 1.71
CA LYS A 49 -7.34 -7.16 3.18
C LYS A 49 -7.12 -8.48 3.91
N VAL A 50 -7.87 -9.51 3.54
CA VAL A 50 -7.75 -10.85 4.15
C VAL A 50 -6.37 -11.44 3.91
N ILE A 51 -5.86 -11.38 2.67
CA ILE A 51 -4.51 -11.90 2.35
C ILE A 51 -3.44 -11.11 3.11
N TYR A 52 -3.55 -9.78 3.13
CA TYR A 52 -2.65 -8.90 3.86
C TYR A 52 -2.58 -9.26 5.35
N GLU A 53 -3.73 -9.48 5.99
CA GLU A 53 -3.82 -9.85 7.40
C GLU A 53 -3.23 -11.25 7.66
N ILE A 54 -3.57 -12.23 6.81
CA ILE A 54 -3.02 -13.59 6.93
C ILE A 54 -1.50 -13.57 6.85
N VAL A 55 -0.93 -12.90 5.85
CA VAL A 55 0.53 -12.85 5.67
C VAL A 55 1.19 -12.11 6.84
N ASN A 56 0.64 -10.98 7.27
CA ASN A 56 1.22 -10.20 8.36
C ASN A 56 1.05 -10.87 9.75
N ASN A 57 0.17 -11.86 9.90
CA ASN A 57 0.11 -12.71 11.09
C ASN A 57 1.14 -13.84 11.10
N LEU A 58 1.82 -14.13 9.98
CA LEU A 58 2.90 -15.13 9.95
C LEU A 58 4.18 -14.53 10.56
N PRO A 59 4.90 -15.24 11.45
CA PRO A 59 6.08 -14.69 12.13
C PRO A 59 7.26 -14.44 11.19
N PHE A 60 7.35 -15.18 10.08
CA PHE A 60 8.47 -15.12 9.14
C PHE A 60 8.19 -14.23 7.90
N ALA A 61 6.97 -13.73 7.73
CA ALA A 61 6.58 -12.99 6.53
C ALA A 61 6.09 -11.56 6.82
N SER A 62 6.28 -10.65 5.88
CA SER A 62 5.67 -9.32 5.85
C SER A 62 4.92 -9.10 4.54
N ALA A 63 3.84 -8.33 4.60
CA ALA A 63 3.14 -7.85 3.41
C ALA A 63 2.94 -6.34 3.47
N GLU A 64 3.20 -5.68 2.35
CA GLU A 64 2.81 -4.30 2.07
C GLU A 64 1.70 -4.28 1.00
N ARG A 65 1.03 -3.14 0.85
CA ARG A 65 0.02 -2.92 -0.19
C ARG A 65 0.47 -1.80 -1.11
N ALA A 66 0.22 -1.98 -2.40
CA ALA A 66 0.42 -0.94 -3.39
C ALA A 66 -0.80 -0.85 -4.34
N TYR A 67 -0.96 0.33 -4.92
CA TYR A 67 -2.09 0.69 -5.77
C TYR A 67 -1.54 1.43 -7.00
N LEU A 68 -2.32 1.51 -8.08
CA LEU A 68 -1.89 2.26 -9.24
C LEU A 68 -1.87 3.77 -8.94
N PRO A 69 -0.86 4.49 -9.46
CA PRO A 69 -0.83 5.94 -9.38
C PRO A 69 -2.03 6.56 -10.10
N GLY A 70 -2.52 7.67 -9.57
CA GLY A 70 -3.50 8.48 -10.26
C GLY A 70 -2.92 9.18 -11.49
N VAL A 71 -3.80 9.65 -12.38
CA VAL A 71 -3.41 10.43 -13.56
C VAL A 71 -2.66 11.72 -13.22
N ASP A 72 -2.80 12.19 -11.98
CA ASP A 72 -2.05 13.31 -11.42
C ASP A 72 -0.56 13.00 -11.24
N MET A 73 -0.21 11.74 -10.97
CA MET A 73 1.16 11.26 -10.74
C MET A 73 1.78 10.54 -11.96
N CYS A 74 0.99 10.25 -13.00
CA CYS A 74 1.46 9.60 -14.23
C CYS A 74 2.04 10.56 -15.29
N LYS A 75 2.24 11.83 -14.95
CA LYS A 75 2.68 12.88 -15.88
C LYS A 75 4.17 13.18 -15.75
#